data_AF-A0A969AKX0-F1
#
_entry.id   AF-A0A969AKX0-F1
#
_cell.length_a   1.000
_cell.length_b   1.000
_cell.length_c   1.000
_cell.angle_alpha   90.00
_cell.angle_beta   90.00
_cell.angle_gamma   90.00
#
_symmetry.space_group_name_H-M   'P 1'
#
loop_
_entity.id
_entity.type
_entity.pdbx_description
1 polymer ?
#
loop_
_entity_poly.entity_id
_entity_poly.type
_entity_poly.pdbx_seq_one_letter_code
_entity_poly.pdbx_strand_id
1 'polypeptide(L)' 'MIHHLFTHAQTVYSAIALSVSLDNPAQRLYERLGFEPVRQDATSVTMLKQLSNDGILHP' A
#
# COMPACT_ATOMS: atom_id res chain seq x y z
N MET A 1 6.52 -11.74 -5.90
CA MET A 1 7.09 -10.63 -6.69
C MET A 1 6.79 -9.26 -6.10
N ILE A 2 5.58 -8.92 -5.61
CA ILE A 2 5.35 -7.63 -4.91
C ILE A 2 5.66 -7.66 -3.40
N HIS A 3 5.49 -8.82 -2.75
CA HIS A 3 5.79 -8.99 -1.33
C HIS A 3 7.25 -8.70 -0.95
N HIS A 4 8.20 -9.00 -1.85
CA HIS A 4 9.62 -8.71 -1.62
C HIS A 4 9.90 -7.21 -1.49
N LEU A 5 9.20 -6.37 -2.29
CA LEU A 5 9.29 -4.93 -2.18
C LEU A 5 8.81 -4.45 -0.81
N PHE A 6 7.70 -5.01 -0.30
CA PHE A 6 7.16 -4.62 0.99
C PHE A 6 8.09 -5.00 2.14
N THR A 7 8.67 -6.20 2.11
CA THR A 7 9.64 -6.65 3.12
C THR A 7 10.85 -5.73 3.19
N HIS A 8 11.40 -5.33 2.04
CA HIS A 8 12.53 -4.40 2.02
C HIS A 8 12.14 -2.97 2.37
N ALA A 9 10.97 -2.50 1.95
CA ALA A 9 10.53 -1.14 2.23
C ALA A 9 10.21 -0.94 3.72
N GLN A 10 9.71 -1.97 4.42
CA GLN A 10 9.39 -1.92 5.86
C GLN A 10 10.60 -1.57 6.75
N THR A 11 11.83 -1.84 6.31
CA THR A 11 13.02 -1.55 7.11
C THR A 11 13.41 -0.07 7.13
N VAL A 12 12.87 0.73 6.21
CA VAL A 12 13.25 2.15 6.02
C VAL A 12 12.05 3.09 6.01
N TYR A 13 10.90 2.62 5.50
CA TYR A 13 9.71 3.45 5.26
C TYR A 13 8.53 2.99 6.09
N SER A 14 7.79 3.94 6.66
CA SER A 14 6.57 3.68 7.44
C SER A 14 5.34 3.36 6.60
N ALA A 15 5.35 3.71 5.30
CA ALA A 15 4.24 3.44 4.40
C ALA A 15 4.67 3.44 2.92
N ILE A 16 3.82 2.86 2.06
CA ILE A 16 3.91 2.94 0.60
C ILE A 16 2.65 3.62 0.07
N ALA A 17 2.83 4.64 -0.77
CA ALA A 17 1.75 5.26 -1.51
C ALA A 17 1.82 4.88 -3.00
N LEU A 18 0.67 4.72 -3.64
CA LEU A 18 0.54 4.57 -5.09
C LEU A 18 -0.67 5.36 -5.59
N SER A 19 -0.68 5.71 -6.87
CA SER A 19 -1.84 6.29 -7.54
C SER A 19 -2.27 5.38 -8.67
N VAL A 20 -3.57 5.14 -8.77
CA VAL A 20 -4.16 4.24 -9.77
C VAL A 20 -5.39 4.89 -10.40
N SER A 21 -5.54 4.79 -11.72
CA SER A 21 -6.73 5.30 -12.40
C SER A 21 -8.00 4.60 -11.92
N LEU A 22 -9.12 5.31 -11.84
CA LEU A 22 -10.40 4.74 -11.37
C LEU A 22 -10.89 3.58 -12.25
N ASP A 23 -10.56 3.62 -13.55
CA ASP A 23 -10.93 2.57 -14.51
C ASP A 23 -9.94 1.40 -14.53
N ASN A 24 -8.89 1.43 -13.69
CA ASN A 24 -7.88 0.38 -13.67
C ASN A 24 -8.29 -0.75 -12.70
N PRO A 25 -8.47 -1.99 -13.20
CA PRO A 25 -8.90 -3.12 -12.38
C PRO A 25 -7.90 -3.48 -11.26
N ALA A 26 -6.66 -3.00 -11.35
CA ALA A 26 -5.64 -3.18 -10.31
C ALA A 26 -6.01 -2.54 -8.97
N GLN A 27 -6.95 -1.58 -8.92
CA GLN A 27 -7.43 -1.02 -7.65
C GLN A 27 -7.86 -2.14 -6.68
N ARG A 28 -8.66 -3.11 -7.16
CA ARG A 28 -9.11 -4.25 -6.34
C ARG A 28 -7.96 -5.13 -5.85
N LEU A 29 -6.87 -5.22 -6.63
CA LEU A 29 -5.67 -5.93 -6.21
C LEU A 29 -4.98 -5.17 -5.07
N TYR A 30 -4.85 -3.85 -5.18
CA TYR A 30 -4.22 -3.03 -4.14
C TYR A 30 -5.03 -3.03 -2.85
N GLU A 31 -6.36 -2.98 -2.93
CA GLU A 31 -7.26 -3.15 -1.77
C GLU A 31 -6.99 -4.49 -1.06
N ARG A 32 -6.89 -5.60 -1.82
CA ARG A 32 -6.56 -6.93 -1.27
C ARG A 32 -5.16 -7.03 -0.69
N LEU A 33 -4.23 -6.21 -1.15
CA LEU A 33 -2.87 -6.11 -0.59
C LEU A 33 -2.82 -5.20 0.66
N GLY A 34 -3.96 -4.65 1.08
CA GLY A 34 -4.08 -3.79 2.26
C GLY A 34 -3.64 -2.35 2.01
N PHE A 35 -3.79 -1.86 0.78
CA PHE A 35 -3.77 -0.42 0.50
C PHE A 35 -5.16 0.15 0.71
N GLU A 36 -5.22 1.33 1.32
CA GLU A 36 -6.47 2.05 1.58
C GLU A 36 -6.47 3.37 0.79
N PRO A 37 -7.60 3.78 0.19
CA PRO A 37 -7.68 5.05 -0.51
C PRO A 37 -7.54 6.22 0.47
N VAL A 38 -6.61 7.13 0.21
CA VAL A 38 -6.36 8.32 1.05
C VAL A 38 -6.68 9.63 0.35
N ARG A 39 -6.73 9.63 -0.98
CA ARG A 39 -7.16 10.77 -1.79
C ARG A 39 -7.74 10.27 -3.10
N GLN A 40 -8.83 10.87 -3.54
CA GLN A 40 -9.39 10.61 -4.86
C GLN A 40 -9.51 11.93 -5.62
N ASP A 41 -9.04 11.92 -6.86
CA ASP A 41 -9.21 13.00 -7.83
C ASP A 41 -10.14 12.51 -8.96
N ALA A 42 -10.42 13.34 -9.96
CA ALA A 42 -11.41 13.03 -11.00
C ALA A 42 -11.12 11.75 -11.80
N THR A 43 -9.85 11.36 -11.93
CA THR A 43 -9.42 10.25 -12.80
C THR A 43 -8.65 9.16 -12.08
N SER A 44 -8.24 9.39 -10.83
CA SER A 44 -7.35 8.51 -10.09
C SER A 44 -7.59 8.52 -8.59
N VAL A 45 -7.23 7.43 -7.95
CA VAL A 45 -7.21 7.29 -6.50
C VAL A 45 -5.78 7.03 -6.03
N THR A 46 -5.33 7.86 -5.07
CA THR A 46 -4.12 7.61 -4.31
C THR A 46 -4.45 6.69 -3.15
N MET A 47 -3.70 5.59 -3.04
CA MET A 47 -3.85 4.58 -2.02
C MET A 47 -2.58 4.45 -1.19
N LEU A 48 -2.73 4.17 0.09
CA LEU A 48 -1.66 4.09 1.08
C LEU A 48 -1.70 2.74 1.78
N LYS A 49 -0.55 2.07 1.89
CA LYS A 49 -0.36 0.91 2.75
C LYS A 49 0.61 1.28 3.85
N GLN A 50 0.16 1.15 5.10
CA GLN A 50 1.07 1.23 6.23
C GLN A 50 1.98 0.01 6.22
N LEU A 51 3.27 0.28 6.39
CA LEU A 51 4.32 -0.70 6.58
C LEU A 51 4.61 -0.67 8.08
N SER A 52 3.71 -1.25 8.88
CA SER A 52 3.97 -1.42 10.31
C SER A 52 5.29 -2.19 10.43
N ASN A 53 6.28 -1.57 11.05
CA ASN A 53 7.33 -2.35 11.67
C ASN A 53 6.61 -3.06 12.82
N ASP A 54 6.07 -4.25 12.58
CA ASP A 54 5.63 -5.14 13.65
C ASP A 54 6.90 -5.50 14.40
N GLY A 55 7.30 -4.57 15.28
CA GLY A 55 8.29 -4.82 16.28
C GLY A 55 7.71 -5.92 17.12
N ILE A 56 8.13 -7.15 16.83
CA ILE A 56 8.64 -8.07 17.84
C ILE A 56 7.82 -7.91 19.12
N LEU A 57 6.56 -8.35 19.09
CA LEU A 57 5.84 -8.67 20.32
C LEU A 57 6.41 -10.01 20.81
N HIS A 58 7.61 -9.97 21.39
CA HIS A 58 8.10 -11.05 22.24
C HIS A 58 7.49 -10.83 23.64
N PRO A 59 6.60 -11.71 24.13
CA PRO A 59 6.54 -11.99 25.55
C PRO A 59 7.79 -12.74 26.02
#